data_AF-A0A8T5ZAV3-F1
#
_entry.id   AF-A0A8T5ZAV3-F1
#
_cell.length_a   1.000
_cell.length_b   1.000
_cell.length_c   1.000
_cell.angle_alpha   90.00
_cell.angle_beta   90.00
_cell.angle_gamma   90.00
#
_symmetry.space_group_name_H-M   'P 1'
#
loop_
_entity.id
_entity.type
_entity.pdbx_description
1 polymer ?
#
loop_
_entity_poly.entity_id
_entity_poly.type
_entity_poly.pdbx_seq_one_letter_code
_entity_poly.pdbx_strand_id
1 'polypeptide(L)' 'MFFTDQFIAEFSPQEFVDNCEQYLINNHCFAPDKVNEICEQARHYLVEKMFETHSLDMNNSVLASPEDL' A
#
# COMPACT_ATOMS: atom_id res chain seq x y z
N MET A 1 0.18 15.75 7.35
CA MET A 1 1.03 14.61 7.74
C MET A 1 1.51 14.00 6.44
N PHE A 2 2.70 14.40 5.97
CA PHE A 2 3.27 13.88 4.74
C PHE A 2 4.17 12.72 5.14
N PHE A 3 3.87 11.53 4.65
CA PHE A 3 4.79 10.40 4.77
C PHE A 3 6.06 10.77 4.00
N THR A 4 7.22 10.56 4.61
CA THR A 4 8.50 10.85 3.96
C THR A 4 8.75 9.82 2.87
N ASP A 5 9.51 10.17 1.82
CA ASP A 5 9.88 9.21 0.76
C ASP A 5 10.58 7.96 1.31
N GLN A 6 11.29 8.13 2.44
CA GLN A 6 11.88 7.04 3.20
C GLN A 6 10.84 6.11 3.84
N PHE A 7 9.75 6.67 4.37
CA PHE A 7 8.63 5.88 4.89
C PHE A 7 7.94 5.09 3.77
N ILE A 8 7.81 5.67 2.58
CA ILE A 8 7.24 4.98 1.41
C ILE A 8 8.16 3.83 0.94
N ALA A 9 9.47 4.05 0.93
CA ALA A 9 10.45 3.05 0.50
C ALA A 9 10.57 1.85 1.46
N GLU A 10 10.33 2.07 2.76
CA GLU A 10 10.37 1.02 3.79
C GLU A 10 8.98 0.43 4.10
N PHE A 11 7.90 1.00 3.52
CA PHE A 11 6.54 0.54 3.77
C PHE A 11 6.28 -0.80 3.07
N SER A 12 6.05 -1.85 3.86
CA SER A 12 5.57 -3.15 3.39
C SER A 12 4.06 -3.26 3.59
N PRO A 13 3.26 -3.30 2.50
CA PRO A 13 1.81 -3.47 2.60
C PRO A 13 1.41 -4.78 3.27
N GLN A 14 2.19 -5.84 3.03
CA GLN A 14 1.96 -7.14 3.67
C GLN A 14 2.16 -7.04 5.17
N GLU A 15 3.30 -6.50 5.62
CA GLU A 15 3.60 -6.37 7.05
C GLU A 15 2.58 -5.48 7.77
N PHE A 16 2.11 -4.42 7.10
CA PHE A 16 1.03 -3.59 7.64
C PHE A 16 -0.27 -4.36 7.84
N VAL A 17 -0.71 -5.13 6.85
CA VAL A 17 -1.95 -5.92 6.96
C VAL A 17 -1.80 -7.03 7.99
N ASP A 18 -0.65 -7.69 8.07
CA ASP A 18 -0.40 -8.76 9.05
C ASP A 18 -0.45 -8.21 10.49
N ASN A 19 0.11 -7.01 10.72
CA ASN A 19 0.00 -6.33 12.01
C ASN A 19 -1.46 -5.98 12.35
N CYS A 20 -2.25 -5.56 11.36
CA CYS A 20 -3.68 -5.30 11.55
C CYS A 20 -4.46 -6.58 11.86
N GLU A 21 -4.17 -7.68 11.16
CA GLU A 21 -4.77 -8.99 11.38
C GLU A 21 -4.56 -9.46 12.82
N GLN A 22 -3.31 -9.42 13.29
CA GLN A 22 -2.95 -9.75 14.66
C GLN A 22 -3.69 -8.86 15.67
N TYR A 23 -3.77 -7.55 15.42
CA TYR A 23 -4.51 -6.65 16.29
C TYR A 23 -6.01 -7.01 16.37
N LEU A 24 -6.65 -7.27 15.23
CA LEU A 24 -8.06 -7.62 15.15
C LEU A 24 -8.38 -8.96 15.84
N ILE A 25 -7.51 -9.96 15.66
CA ILE A 25 -7.61 -11.26 16.34
C ILE A 25 -7.44 -11.10 17.85
N ASN A 26 -6.37 -10.43 18.29
CA ASN A 26 -6.04 -10.28 19.71
C ASN A 26 -7.13 -9.54 20.49
N ASN A 27 -7.76 -8.54 19.85
CA ASN A 27 -8.84 -7.76 20.46
C ASN A 27 -10.23 -8.38 20.26
N HIS A 28 -10.34 -9.53 19.59
CA HIS A 28 -11.61 -10.22 19.31
C HIS A 28 -12.64 -9.28 18.65
N CYS A 29 -12.16 -8.36 17.79
CA CYS A 29 -13.02 -7.35 17.18
C CYS A 29 -14.05 -7.97 16.24
N PHE A 30 -13.70 -9.08 15.59
CA PHE A 30 -14.53 -9.81 14.63
C PHE A 30 -14.30 -11.31 14.74
N ALA A 31 -15.19 -12.10 14.13
CA ALA A 31 -14.95 -13.52 13.93
C ALA A 31 -13.73 -13.73 13.01
N PRO A 32 -12.95 -14.82 13.19
CA PRO A 32 -11.73 -15.08 12.40
C PRO A 32 -11.96 -15.00 10.89
N ASP A 33 -13.08 -15.55 10.40
CA ASP A 33 -13.42 -15.53 8.98
C ASP A 33 -13.60 -14.10 8.45
N LYS A 34 -14.21 -13.22 9.26
CA LYS A 34 -14.35 -11.80 8.89
C LYS A 34 -13.06 -11.02 9.00
N VAL A 35 -12.17 -11.36 9.94
CA VAL A 35 -10.83 -10.77 9.96
C VAL A 35 -10.08 -11.12 8.68
N ASN A 36 -10.12 -12.40 8.27
CA ASN A 36 -9.43 -12.83 7.06
C ASN A 36 -9.96 -12.12 5.80
N GLU A 37 -11.30 -12.02 5.65
CA GLU A 37 -11.93 -11.32 4.52
C GLU A 37 -11.56 -9.82 4.47
N ILE A 38 -11.51 -9.15 5.62
CA ILE A 38 -11.07 -7.74 5.72
C ILE A 38 -9.59 -7.61 5.32
N CYS A 39 -8.73 -8.48 5.83
CA CYS A 39 -7.30 -8.46 5.53
C CYS A 39 -7.01 -8.76 4.06
N GLU A 40 -7.74 -9.69 3.45
CA GLU A 40 -7.61 -10.00 2.02
C GLU A 40 -8.00 -8.80 1.14
N GLN A 41 -9.13 -8.16 1.45
CA GLN A 41 -9.56 -6.95 0.76
C GLN A 41 -8.54 -5.80 0.92
N ALA A 42 -7.98 -5.63 2.13
CA ALA A 42 -6.98 -4.60 2.41
C ALA A 42 -5.68 -4.83 1.63
N ARG A 43 -5.22 -6.09 1.55
CA ARG A 43 -4.04 -6.46 0.74
C ARG A 43 -4.25 -6.10 -0.72
N HIS A 44 -5.38 -6.48 -1.30
CA HIS A 44 -5.68 -6.19 -2.71
C HIS A 44 -5.72 -4.69 -2.97
N TYR A 45 -6.43 -3.94 -2.12
CA TYR A 45 -6.55 -2.49 -2.27
C TYR A 45 -5.19 -1.77 -2.19
N LEU A 46 -4.35 -2.13 -1.21
CA LEU A 46 -3.03 -1.51 -1.05
C LEU A 46 -2.10 -1.82 -2.22
N VAL A 47 -2.10 -3.07 -2.68
CA VAL A 47 -1.30 -3.51 -3.83
C VAL A 47 -1.73 -2.75 -5.09
N GLU A 48 -3.03 -2.71 -5.41
CA GLU A 48 -3.55 -1.98 -6.57
C GLU A 48 -3.17 -0.49 -6.53
N LYS A 49 -3.35 0.17 -5.38
CA LYS A 49 -3.05 1.60 -5.24
C LYS A 49 -1.56 1.92 -5.37
N MET A 50 -0.68 1.05 -4.87
CA MET A 50 0.76 1.24 -5.03
C MET A 50 1.21 1.02 -6.47
N PHE A 51 0.66 0.02 -7.17
CA PHE A 51 0.94 -0.18 -8.59
C PHE A 51 0.43 0.98 -9.46
N GLU A 52 -0.75 1.52 -9.19
CA GLU A 52 -1.27 2.72 -9.88
C GLU A 52 -0.35 3.93 -9.69
N THR A 53 0.14 4.15 -8.46
CA THR A 53 1.00 5.29 -8.14
C THR A 53 2.35 5.19 -8.85
N HIS A 54 2.98 4.01 -8.82
CA HIS A 54 4.24 3.76 -9.54
C HIS A 54 4.10 3.84 -11.07
N SER A 55 2.94 3.46 -11.62
CA SER A 55 2.66 3.58 -13.06
C SER A 55 2.57 5.05 -13.51
N LEU A 56 2.02 5.93 -12.67
CA LEU A 56 1.91 7.36 -12.97
C LEU A 56 3.27 8.07 -12.93
N ASP A 57 4.14 7.71 -11.99
CA ASP A 57 5.49 8.28 -11.90
C ASP A 57 6.36 7.92 -13.12
N MET A 58 6.20 6.71 -13.67
CA MET A 58 6.92 6.29 -14.88
C MET A 58 6.49 7.09 -16.12
N ASN A 59 5.19 7.37 -16.26
CA ASN A 59 4.65 8.13 -17.40
C ASN A 59 5.01 9.62 -17.36
N ASN A 60 5.20 10.21 -16.18
CA ASN A 60 5.67 11.60 -16.07
C ASN A 60 7.18 11.75 -16.32
N SER A 61 7.99 10.71 -16.10
CA SER A 61 9.44 10.77 -16.38
C SER A 61 9.78 10.76 -17.88
N VAL A 62 8.92 10.20 -18.72
CA VAL A 62 9.12 10.12 -20.19
C VAL A 62 8.89 11.48 -20.88
N LEU A 63 8.29 12.46 -20.20
CA LEU A 63 8.05 13.80 -20.74
C LEU A 63 9.11 14.84 -20.33
N ALA A 64 10.13 14.45 -19.57
CA ALA A 64 11.24 15.33 -19.19
C ALA A 64 12.52 15.02 -20.01
N SER A 65 12.40 14.92 -21.33
CA SER A 65 13.54 15.13 -22.23
C SER A 65 13.54 16.59 -22.67
N PRO A 66 14.41 17.46 -22.12
CA PRO A 66 14.69 18.73 -22.76
C PRO A 66 15.68 18.43 -23.91
N GLU A 67 15.15 18.00 -25.05
CA GLU A 67 15.79 18.36 -26.32
C GLU A 67 15.23 19.73 -26.74
N ASP A 68 16.16 20.60 -27.14
CA ASP A 68 15.98 21.93 -27.76
C ASP A 68 15.53 23.12 -26.88
N LEU A 69 16.51 23.85 -26.31
CA LEU A 69 16.98 25.18 -26.80
C LEU A 69 18.04 25.80 -25.88
#